data_AF-A0A9P7BYT0-F1
#
_entry.id   AF-A0A9P7BYT0-F1
#
_cell.length_a   1.000
_cell.length_b   1.000
_cell.length_c   1.000
_cell.angle_alpha   90.00
_cell.angle_beta   90.00
_cell.angle_gamma   90.00
#
_symmetry.space_group_name_H-M   'P 1'
#
loop_
_entity.id
_entity.type
_entity.pdbx_description
1 polymer ?
#
loop_
_entity_poly.entity_id
_entity_poly.type
_entity_poly.pdbx_seq_one_letter_code
_entity_poly.pdbx_strand_id
1 'polypeptide(L)' 'MMISIPTVLNFGPPALKAKVVPEVLSGKKRMALAITEPYAGSDVASMRTVAVKTPDGKHYVVNGTKKWITSGKRSK' A
#
# COMPACT_ATOMS: atom_id res chain seq x y z
N MET A 1 14.63 -3.18 -7.73
CA MET A 1 13.48 -4.12 -7.71
C MET A 1 12.33 -3.47 -6.95
N MET A 2 11.15 -3.34 -7.55
CA MET A 2 9.98 -2.67 -6.97
C MET A 2 8.98 -3.73 -6.47
N ILE A 3 8.93 -3.97 -5.16
CA ILE A 3 8.09 -5.01 -4.55
C ILE A 3 6.60 -4.64 -4.47
N SER A 4 6.27 -3.38 -4.73
CA SER A 4 4.90 -2.86 -4.59
C SER A 4 4.01 -3.24 -5.78
N ILE A 5 4.50 -3.23 -7.03
CA ILE A 5 3.65 -3.49 -8.21
C ILE A 5 3.01 -4.90 -8.25
N PRO A 6 3.72 -5.97 -7.87
CA PRO A 6 3.13 -7.31 -7.83
C PRO A 6 1.86 -7.39 -6.98
N THR A 7 1.70 -6.61 -5.91
CA THR A 7 0.48 -6.67 -5.08
C THR A 7 -0.75 -6.20 -5.85
N VAL A 8 -0.62 -5.19 -6.72
CA VAL A 8 -1.72 -4.72 -7.58
C VAL A 8 -1.98 -5.70 -8.72
N LEU A 9 -0.93 -6.22 -9.35
CA LEU A 9 -1.05 -7.18 -10.46
C LEU A 9 -1.72 -8.48 -10.03
N ASN A 10 -1.39 -9.00 -8.85
CA ASN A 10 -1.88 -10.28 -8.38
C ASN A 10 -3.26 -10.16 -7.70
N PHE A 11 -3.48 -9.10 -6.91
CA PHE A 11 -4.66 -9.02 -6.03
C PHE A 11 -5.60 -7.85 -6.30
N GLY A 12 -5.22 -6.89 -7.16
CA GLY A 12 -6.06 -5.74 -7.48
C GLY A 12 -7.26 -6.12 -8.38
N PRO A 13 -8.40 -5.43 -8.29
CA PRO A 13 -9.48 -5.58 -9.27
C PRO A 13 -9.05 -5.06 -10.66
N PRO A 14 -9.67 -5.50 -11.77
CA PRO A 14 -9.30 -5.10 -13.12
C PRO A 14 -9.22 -3.57 -13.31
N ALA A 15 -10.18 -2.83 -12.75
CA ALA A 15 -10.20 -1.36 -12.82
C ALA A 15 -8.98 -0.71 -12.13
N LEU A 16 -8.49 -1.29 -11.03
CA LEU A 16 -7.30 -0.78 -10.35
C LEU A 16 -6.02 -1.09 -11.13
N LYS A 17 -5.92 -2.30 -11.72
CA LYS A 17 -4.79 -2.68 -12.58
C LYS A 17 -4.68 -1.75 -13.77
N ALA A 18 -5.79 -1.53 -14.49
CA ALA A 18 -5.83 -0.65 -15.66
C ALA A 18 -5.42 0.80 -15.34
N LYS A 19 -5.77 1.28 -14.14
CA LYS A 19 -5.41 2.63 -13.69
C LYS A 19 -3.95 2.75 -13.25
N VAL A 20 -3.46 1.82 -12.43
CA VAL A 20 -2.18 1.97 -11.69
C VAL A 20 -0.99 1.42 -12.47
N VAL A 21 -1.15 0.29 -13.15
CA VAL A 21 -0.03 -0.43 -13.78
C VAL A 21 0.66 0.41 -14.86
N PRO A 22 -0.05 1.04 -15.82
CA PRO A 22 0.61 1.84 -16.86
C PRO A 22 1.36 3.04 -16.30
N GLU A 23 0.81 3.72 -15.29
CA GLU A 23 1.42 4.92 -14.70
C GLU A 23 2.71 4.58 -13.94
N VAL A 24 2.77 3.43 -13.28
CA VAL A 24 3.96 3.02 -12.53
C VAL A 24 5.03 2.42 -13.44
N LEU A 25 4.64 1.59 -14.43
CA LEU A 25 5.61 1.01 -15.36
C LEU A 25 6.22 2.04 -16.32
N SER A 26 5.47 3.08 -16.68
CA SER A 26 5.99 4.23 -17.44
C SER A 26 6.91 5.14 -16.61
N GLY A 27 6.98 4.97 -15.29
CA GLY A 27 7.75 5.81 -14.38
C GLY A 27 7.08 7.16 -14.05
N LYS A 28 5.88 7.44 -14.59
CA LYS A 28 5.11 8.65 -14.31
C LYS A 28 4.74 8.74 -12.82
N LYS A 29 4.43 7.60 -12.20
CA LYS A 29 4.16 7.49 -10.76
C LYS A 29 5.13 6.53 -10.08
N ARG A 30 5.32 6.76 -8.79
CA ARG A 30 6.14 5.88 -7.94
C ARG A 30 5.28 5.33 -6.82
N MET A 31 5.45 4.05 -6.53
CA MET A 31 4.68 3.36 -5.49
C MET A 31 5.60 2.78 -4.42
N ALA A 32 5.13 2.78 -3.18
CA ALA A 32 5.81 2.13 -2.06
C ALA A 32 4.91 1.04 -1.47
N LEU A 33 5.52 0.06 -0.83
CA LEU A 33 4.81 -0.96 -0.07
C LEU A 33 5.01 -0.69 1.41
N ALA A 34 3.91 -0.50 2.14
CA ALA A 34 3.95 -0.08 3.54
C ALA A 34 3.42 -1.18 4.48
N ILE A 35 4.28 -2.14 4.83
CA ILE A 35 3.93 -3.29 5.67
C ILE A 35 4.52 -3.16 7.07
N THR A 36 5.84 -3.01 7.19
CA THR A 36 6.55 -3.00 8.47
C THR A 36 6.10 -1.86 9.39
N GLU A 37 6.00 -2.17 10.68
CA GLU A 37 5.68 -1.22 11.77
C GLU A 37 6.77 -1.22 12.82
N PRO A 38 6.84 -0.22 13.72
CA PRO A 38 7.82 -0.21 14.80
C PRO A 38 7.85 -1.49 15.67
N TYR A 39 6.71 -2.18 15.77
CA TYR A 39 6.52 -3.38 16.61
C TYR A 39 6.27 -4.67 15.81
N ALA A 40 6.23 -4.59 14.47
CA ALA A 40 5.88 -5.71 13.60
C ALA A 40 6.82 -5.73 12.37
N GLY A 41 7.84 -6.59 12.44
CA GLY A 41 8.87 -6.79 11.41
C GLY A 41 8.75 -8.16 10.76
N SER A 42 9.40 -9.17 11.35
CA SER A 42 9.28 -10.57 10.91
C SER A 42 7.87 -11.11 11.14
N ASP A 43 7.27 -10.79 12.29
CA ASP A 43 5.86 -11.06 12.57
C ASP A 43 4.99 -9.91 12.04
N VAL A 44 4.69 -9.97 10.74
CA VAL A 44 3.83 -8.99 10.07
C VAL A 44 2.37 -9.11 10.50
N ALA A 45 1.92 -10.29 10.91
CA ALA A 45 0.53 -10.54 11.28
C ALA A 45 0.14 -9.77 12.56
N SER A 46 1.10 -9.54 13.45
CA SER A 46 0.92 -8.73 14.67
C SER A 46 0.93 -7.20 14.46
N MET A 47 0.67 -6.73 13.23
CA MET A 47 0.56 -5.30 12.96
C MET A 47 -0.61 -4.66 13.71
N ARG A 48 -0.45 -3.39 14.12
CA ARG A 48 -1.44 -2.65 14.91
C ARG A 48 -2.18 -1.60 14.10
N THR A 49 -1.78 -1.33 12.86
CA THR A 49 -2.56 -0.45 11.97
C THR A 49 -3.95 -1.02 11.77
N VAL A 50 -4.97 -0.21 12.04
CA VAL A 50 -6.38 -0.58 11.89
C VAL A 50 -7.00 0.14 10.70
N ALA A 51 -8.00 -0.49 10.09
CA ALA A 51 -8.85 0.11 9.07
C ALA A 51 -10.32 -0.06 9.48
N VAL A 52 -10.99 1.04 9.79
CA VAL A 52 -12.40 1.03 10.20
C VAL A 52 -13.24 1.68 9.11
N LYS A 53 -14.34 1.04 8.71
CA LYS A 53 -15.22 1.57 7.68
C LYS A 53 -15.92 2.85 8.20
N THR A 54 -16.03 3.88 7.36
CA THR A 54 -16.77 5.09 7.71
C THR A 54 -18.27 4.80 7.90
N PRO A 55 -19.02 5.64 8.66
CA PRO A 55 -20.44 5.40 8.89
C PRO A 55 -21.28 5.27 7.62
N ASP A 56 -20.90 5.97 6.54
CA ASP A 56 -21.56 5.91 5.24
C ASP A 56 -21.16 4.70 4.38
N GLY A 57 -20.21 3.90 4.85
CA GLY A 57 -19.73 2.70 4.17
C GLY A 57 -18.86 2.93 2.93
N LYS A 58 -18.48 4.19 2.62
CA LYS A 58 -17.78 4.51 1.36
C LYS A 58 -16.26 4.45 1.47
N HIS A 59 -15.72 4.65 2.67
CA HIS A 59 -14.28 4.76 2.89
C HIS A 59 -13.84 3.94 4.10
N TYR A 60 -12.52 3.81 4.24
CA TYR A 60 -11.90 3.30 5.46
C TYR A 60 -11.06 4.41 6.09
N VAL A 61 -11.21 4.60 7.40
CA VAL A 61 -10.28 5.35 8.23
C VAL A 61 -9.15 4.41 8.62
N VAL A 62 -7.97 4.65 8.07
CA VAL A 62 -6.76 3.85 8.34
C VAL A 62 -5.89 4.59 9.34
N ASN A 63 -5.59 3.99 10.49
CA ASN A 63 -4.80 4.62 11.55
C ASN A 63 -3.71 3.67 12.06
N GLY A 64 -2.46 4.15 12.06
CA GLY A 64 -1.29 3.40 12.51
C GLY A 64 0.01 4.06 12.07
N THR A 65 1.13 3.38 12.31
CA THR A 65 2.47 3.88 11.94
C THR A 65 3.22 2.82 11.15
N LYS A 66 3.73 3.21 9.98
CA LYS A 66 4.56 2.37 9.13
C LYS A 66 6.00 2.86 9.19
N LYS A 67 6.96 1.95 9.18
CA LYS A 67 8.37 2.30 9.36
C LYS A 67 9.24 1.57 8.35
N TRP A 68 10.36 2.19 7.98
CA TRP A 68 11.29 1.69 6.94
C TRP A 68 10.67 1.54 5.54
N ILE A 69 9.85 2.51 5.13
CA ILE A 69 9.18 2.46 3.82
C ILE A 69 10.09 2.98 2.72
N THR A 70 10.72 2.06 2.00
CA THR A 70 11.53 2.38 0.81
C THR A 70 10.70 3.17 -0.19
N SER A 71 11.23 4.32 -0.61
CA SER A 71 10.57 5.29 -1.48
C SER A 71 9.30 5.95 -0.92
N GLY A 72 8.97 5.79 0.36
CA GLY A 72 7.77 6.38 0.97
C GLY A 72 7.67 7.91 0.82
N LYS A 73 8.80 8.64 0.89
CA LYS A 73 8.81 10.10 0.62
C LYS A 73 8.65 10.48 -0.86
N ARG A 74 8.89 9.53 -1.78
CA ARG A 74 8.95 9.75 -3.23
C ARG A 74 7.77 9.12 -3.98
N SER A 75 6.90 8.37 -3.29
CA SER A 75 5.68 7.84 -3.89
C SER A 75 4.65 8.94 -4.02
N LYS A 76 4.23 9.20 -5.26
CA LYS A 76 3.23 10.19 -5.67
C LYS A 76 2.50 9.65 -6.89
#